data_AF-A0A7W9G4E8-F1
#
_entry.id   AF-A0A7W9G4E8-F1
#
_cell.length_a   1.000
_cell.length_b   1.000
_cell.length_c   1.000
_cell.angle_alpha   90.00
_cell.angle_beta   90.00
_cell.angle_gamma   90.00
#
_symmetry.space_group_name_H-M   'P 1'
#
loop_
_entity.id
_entity.type
_entity.pdbx_description
1 polymer ?
#
loop_
_entity_poly.entity_id
_entity_poly.type
_entity_poly.pdbx_seq_one_letter_code
_entity_poly.pdbx_strand_id
1 'polypeptide(L)'
;MGQGTETRAALNRIHRMVSPLPMPDRPERHFRYDPAKSEAYTATTLSWLGDPAAVGYARQVLARLESTEDGGPRPRRAASARLDLALALLATDDPGEAGHVTLQAVMSGLLAPSNYWRAIQVIAGVEEHGLAEAVELREAYRELYGRSSKSGRPQPSA
;
A
#
# COMPACT_ATOMS: atom_id res chain seq x y z
N MET A 1 -0.17 19.35 -2.82
CA MET A 1 -1.08 18.81 -3.84
C MET A 1 -2.10 17.91 -3.16
N GLY A 2 -3.32 17.83 -3.68
CA GLY A 2 -4.43 17.09 -3.08
C GLY A 2 -5.43 17.98 -2.33
N GLN A 3 -6.71 17.79 -2.60
CA GLN A 3 -7.83 18.40 -1.86
C GLN A 3 -8.03 17.60 -0.55
N GLY A 4 -7.13 17.78 0.41
CA GLY A 4 -7.02 16.90 1.58
C GLY A 4 -8.26 16.95 2.48
N THR A 5 -8.80 18.13 2.72
CA THR A 5 -10.04 18.32 3.49
C THR A 5 -11.22 17.65 2.81
N GLU A 6 -11.39 17.84 1.50
CA GLU A 6 -12.47 17.23 0.72
C GLU A 6 -12.32 15.71 0.64
N THR A 7 -11.08 15.22 0.52
CA THR A 7 -10.76 13.78 0.54
C THR A 7 -11.18 13.15 1.86
N ARG A 8 -10.79 13.77 2.98
CA ARG A 8 -11.17 13.30 4.31
C ARG A 8 -12.68 13.36 4.53
N ALA A 9 -13.34 14.41 4.05
CA ALA A 9 -14.80 14.52 4.12
C ALA A 9 -15.50 13.42 3.31
N ALA A 10 -15.00 13.09 2.12
CA ALA A 10 -15.51 12.00 1.30
C ALA A 10 -15.31 10.63 1.98
N LEU A 11 -14.13 10.36 2.53
CA LEU A 11 -13.83 9.14 3.26
C LEU A 11 -14.73 8.99 4.51
N ASN A 12 -14.94 10.07 5.26
CA ASN A 12 -15.87 10.08 6.40
C ASN A 12 -17.31 9.78 5.98
N ARG A 13 -17.74 10.29 4.82
CA ARG A 13 -19.07 9.97 4.27
C ARG A 13 -19.18 8.48 3.91
N ILE A 14 -18.15 7.91 3.28
CA ILE A 14 -18.11 6.47 2.96
C ILE A 14 -18.15 5.65 4.25
N HIS A 15 -17.31 5.98 5.23
CA HIS A 15 -17.28 5.27 6.52
C HIS A 15 -18.67 5.22 7.17
N ARG A 16 -19.40 6.34 7.22
CA ARG A 16 -20.77 6.38 7.78
C ARG A 16 -21.78 5.53 7.01
N MET A 17 -21.61 5.34 5.70
CA MET A 17 -22.51 4.51 4.90
C MET A 17 -22.23 3.02 5.10
N VAL A 18 -20.99 2.65 5.44
CA VAL A 18 -20.51 1.28 5.42
C VAL A 18 -20.40 0.68 6.82
N SER A 19 -20.08 1.48 7.85
CA SER A 19 -19.91 1.00 9.23
C SER A 19 -21.10 0.24 9.82
N PRO A 20 -22.37 0.50 9.43
CA PRO A 20 -23.50 -0.29 9.92
C PRO A 20 -23.67 -1.65 9.21
N LEU A 21 -22.93 -1.91 8.12
CA LEU A 21 -23.09 -3.14 7.34
C LEU A 21 -22.45 -4.33 8.08
N PRO A 22 -23.10 -5.50 8.09
CA PRO A 22 -22.52 -6.70 8.68
C PRO A 22 -21.29 -7.14 7.87
N MET A 23 -20.30 -7.70 8.57
CA MET A 23 -19.19 -8.39 7.92
C MET A 23 -19.74 -9.62 7.18
N PRO A 24 -19.47 -9.81 5.88
CA PRO A 24 -19.99 -10.95 5.14
C PRO A 24 -19.29 -12.25 5.55
N ASP A 25 -20.01 -13.38 5.52
CA ASP A 25 -19.46 -14.73 5.79
C ASP A 25 -18.29 -15.13 4.85
N ARG A 26 -18.18 -14.44 3.71
CA ARG A 26 -17.20 -14.69 2.64
C ARG A 26 -16.61 -13.36 2.14
N PRO A 27 -15.72 -12.72 2.92
CA PRO A 27 -15.17 -11.39 2.61
C PRO A 27 -14.22 -11.41 1.41
N GLU A 28 -13.78 -12.58 0.94
CA GLU A 28 -13.04 -12.75 -0.30
C GLU A 28 -13.82 -12.43 -1.56
N ARG A 29 -15.14 -12.44 -1.50
CA ARG A 29 -15.97 -12.23 -2.69
C ARG A 29 -15.99 -10.77 -3.11
N HIS A 30 -15.68 -10.52 -4.37
CA HIS A 30 -15.57 -9.16 -4.92
C HIS A 30 -16.92 -8.42 -5.00
N PHE A 31 -18.05 -9.13 -5.10
CA PHE A 31 -19.37 -8.51 -5.32
C PHE A 31 -20.13 -8.06 -4.06
N ARG A 32 -19.58 -8.27 -2.86
CA ARG A 32 -20.16 -7.74 -1.61
C ARG A 32 -19.25 -6.65 -1.07
N TYR A 33 -19.74 -5.43 -1.01
CA TYR A 33 -19.02 -4.35 -0.35
C TYR A 33 -19.07 -4.57 1.16
N ASP A 34 -17.95 -4.38 1.86
CA ASP A 34 -17.81 -4.67 3.28
C ASP A 34 -16.98 -3.57 3.99
N PRO A 35 -17.11 -3.45 5.33
CA PRO A 35 -16.34 -2.47 6.10
C PRO A 35 -14.81 -2.59 5.92
N ALA A 36 -14.26 -3.81 5.82
CA ALA A 36 -12.82 -4.02 5.67
C ALA A 36 -12.29 -3.51 4.31
N LYS A 37 -13.09 -3.57 3.25
CA LYS A 37 -12.77 -2.95 1.95
C LYS A 37 -12.74 -1.44 2.05
N SER A 38 -13.69 -0.83 2.77
CA SER A 38 -13.68 0.62 3.01
C SER A 38 -12.43 1.06 3.74
N GLU A 39 -11.99 0.32 4.76
CA GLU A 39 -10.74 0.60 5.50
C GLU A 39 -9.51 0.47 4.59
N ALA A 40 -9.45 -0.56 3.75
CA ALA A 40 -8.36 -0.73 2.78
C ALA A 40 -8.27 0.44 1.80
N TYR A 41 -9.40 0.89 1.23
CA TYR A 41 -9.40 2.07 0.35
C TYR A 41 -9.05 3.36 1.10
N THR A 42 -9.50 3.49 2.35
CA THR A 42 -9.13 4.63 3.21
C THR A 42 -7.62 4.69 3.42
N ALA A 43 -6.99 3.56 3.77
CA ALA A 43 -5.54 3.46 3.92
C ALA A 43 -4.81 3.88 2.63
N THR A 44 -5.16 3.29 1.49
CA THR A 44 -4.53 3.62 0.20
C THR A 44 -4.69 5.10 -0.14
N THR A 45 -5.91 5.65 -0.04
CA THR A 45 -6.18 7.05 -0.40
C THR A 45 -5.42 8.03 0.49
N LEU A 46 -5.40 7.82 1.81
CA LEU A 46 -4.68 8.68 2.74
C LEU A 46 -3.16 8.57 2.57
N SER A 47 -2.65 7.36 2.30
CA SER A 47 -1.21 7.15 2.06
C SER A 47 -0.73 7.91 0.83
N TRP A 48 -1.54 7.94 -0.24
CA TRP A 48 -1.21 8.70 -1.46
C TRP A 48 -1.30 10.21 -1.26
N LEU A 49 -2.17 10.65 -0.35
CA LEU A 49 -2.28 12.06 0.04
C LEU A 49 -1.12 12.51 0.94
N GLY A 50 -0.39 11.57 1.55
CA GLY A 50 0.61 11.87 2.59
C GLY A 50 -0.05 12.30 3.90
N ASP A 51 -1.25 11.81 4.20
CA ASP A 51 -1.96 12.13 5.44
C ASP A 51 -1.49 11.20 6.58
N PRO A 52 -0.98 11.73 7.71
CA PRO A 52 -0.51 10.92 8.84
C PRO A 52 -1.55 9.93 9.41
N ALA A 53 -2.85 10.23 9.25
CA ALA A 53 -3.91 9.32 9.68
C ALA A 53 -3.87 7.96 8.95
N ALA A 54 -3.21 7.89 7.79
CA ALA A 54 -3.03 6.66 7.02
C ALA A 54 -2.34 5.55 7.80
N VAL A 55 -1.38 5.87 8.69
CA VAL A 55 -0.58 4.85 9.41
C VAL A 55 -1.47 3.88 10.19
N GLY A 56 -2.43 4.41 10.95
CA GLY A 56 -3.36 3.59 11.74
C GLY A 56 -4.19 2.65 10.87
N TYR A 57 -4.78 3.17 9.79
CA TYR A 57 -5.55 2.36 8.85
C TYR A 57 -4.69 1.32 8.14
N ALA A 58 -3.48 1.68 7.69
CA ALA A 58 -2.59 0.78 6.98
C ALA A 58 -2.11 -0.38 7.87
N ARG A 59 -1.80 -0.13 9.15
CA ARG A 59 -1.47 -1.19 10.12
C ARG A 59 -2.64 -2.15 10.34
N GLN A 60 -3.85 -1.63 10.56
CA GLN A 60 -5.04 -2.47 10.76
C GLN A 60 -5.34 -3.34 9.53
N VAL A 61 -5.26 -2.75 8.33
CA VAL A 61 -5.46 -3.46 7.07
C VAL A 61 -4.40 -4.54 6.87
N LEU A 62 -3.13 -4.22 7.13
CA LEU A 62 -2.05 -5.19 7.01
C LEU A 62 -2.23 -6.36 7.99
N ALA A 63 -2.48 -6.09 9.27
CA ALA A 63 -2.72 -7.11 10.29
C ALA A 63 -3.87 -8.04 9.90
N ARG A 64 -4.98 -7.49 9.39
CA ARG A 64 -6.12 -8.30 8.92
C ARG A 64 -5.76 -9.17 7.72
N LEU A 65 -4.96 -8.67 6.77
CA LEU A 65 -4.58 -9.41 5.56
C LEU A 65 -3.59 -10.56 5.84
N GLU A 66 -2.87 -10.49 6.95
CA GLU A 66 -1.92 -11.50 7.43
C GLU A 66 -2.53 -12.49 8.42
N SER A 67 -3.59 -12.07 9.11
CA SER A 67 -4.38 -12.92 9.99
C SER A 67 -5.05 -14.07 9.21
N THR A 68 -5.29 -15.17 9.93
CA THR A 68 -6.09 -16.31 9.49
C THR A 68 -7.54 -16.25 9.98
N GLU A 69 -7.90 -15.21 10.74
CA GLU A 69 -9.20 -15.09 11.44
C GLU A 69 -10.34 -14.71 10.48
N ASP A 70 -10.11 -13.77 9.56
CA ASP A 70 -11.10 -13.21 8.63
C ASP A 70 -11.01 -13.83 7.22
N GLY A 71 -10.70 -15.13 7.18
CA GLY A 71 -10.31 -15.88 5.99
C GLY A 71 -8.80 -16.11 5.90
N GLY A 72 -8.38 -17.03 5.03
CA GLY A 72 -6.97 -17.35 4.88
C GLY A 72 -6.09 -16.16 4.43
N PRO A 73 -4.76 -16.24 4.63
CA PRO A 73 -3.85 -15.16 4.33
C PRO A 73 -3.96 -14.69 2.88
N ARG A 74 -3.85 -13.38 2.66
CA ARG A 74 -3.92 -12.77 1.31
C ARG A 74 -2.59 -12.14 0.94
N PRO A 75 -1.55 -12.92 0.64
CA PRO A 75 -0.17 -12.44 0.61
C PRO A 75 0.07 -11.37 -0.48
N ARG A 76 -0.60 -11.45 -1.63
CA ARG A 76 -0.54 -10.39 -2.67
C ARG A 76 -1.15 -9.06 -2.21
N ARG A 77 -2.24 -9.12 -1.45
CA ARG A 77 -2.87 -7.91 -0.89
C ARG A 77 -2.04 -7.35 0.26
N ALA A 78 -1.45 -8.22 1.09
CA ALA A 78 -0.54 -7.82 2.15
C ALA A 78 0.72 -7.13 1.60
N ALA A 79 1.27 -7.59 0.47
CA ALA A 79 2.39 -6.93 -0.20
C ALA A 79 2.02 -5.52 -0.69
N SER A 80 0.82 -5.34 -1.23
CA SER A 80 0.31 -4.00 -1.60
C SER A 80 0.09 -3.10 -0.37
N ALA A 81 -0.49 -3.64 0.70
CA ALA A 81 -0.77 -2.91 1.93
C ALA A 81 0.51 -2.46 2.67
N ARG A 82 1.59 -3.25 2.58
CA ARG A 82 2.92 -2.83 3.07
C ARG A 82 3.42 -1.57 2.38
N LEU A 83 3.20 -1.41 1.07
CA LEU A 83 3.61 -0.20 0.35
C LEU A 83 2.76 1.01 0.74
N ASP A 84 1.47 0.81 1.01
CA ASP A 84 0.62 1.89 1.54
C ASP A 84 1.10 2.30 2.95
N LEU A 85 1.39 1.34 3.83
CA LEU A 85 1.99 1.61 5.14
C LEU A 85 3.33 2.35 5.01
N ALA A 86 4.20 1.95 4.08
CA ALA A 86 5.49 2.60 3.90
C ALA A 86 5.37 4.06 3.45
N LEU A 87 4.44 4.36 2.53
CA LEU A 87 4.15 5.73 2.13
C LEU A 87 3.61 6.56 3.30
N ALA A 88 2.74 5.97 4.12
CA ALA A 88 2.22 6.62 5.32
C ALA A 88 3.32 6.91 6.35
N LEU A 89 4.27 5.99 6.54
CA LEU A 89 5.41 6.14 7.46
C LEU A 89 6.38 7.24 6.99
N LEU A 90 6.64 7.33 5.69
CA LEU A 90 7.42 8.45 5.14
C LEU A 90 6.75 9.80 5.39
N ALA A 91 5.42 9.87 5.31
CA ALA A 91 4.68 11.10 5.63
C ALA A 91 4.74 11.49 7.11
N THR A 92 5.15 10.57 7.99
CA THR A 92 5.32 10.81 9.44
C THR A 92 6.79 10.81 9.87
N ASP A 93 7.74 10.93 8.93
CA ASP A 93 9.18 10.98 9.22
C ASP A 93 9.73 9.71 9.90
N ASP A 94 9.20 8.54 9.54
CA ASP A 94 9.73 7.22 9.95
C ASP A 94 10.29 6.43 8.73
N PRO A 95 11.40 6.90 8.14
CA PRO A 95 12.00 6.28 6.95
C PRO A 95 12.59 4.89 7.23
N GLY A 96 12.99 4.60 8.48
CA GLY A 96 13.55 3.31 8.87
C GLY A 96 12.51 2.19 8.79
N GLU A 97 11.34 2.40 9.43
CA GLU A 97 10.26 1.42 9.34
C GLU A 97 9.70 1.36 7.91
N ALA A 98 9.59 2.49 7.20
CA ALA A 98 9.17 2.53 5.80
C ALA A 98 10.06 1.65 4.90
N GLY A 99 11.38 1.75 5.08
CA GLY A 99 12.35 0.90 4.38
C GLY A 99 12.16 -0.58 4.70
N HIS A 100 12.02 -0.92 5.98
CA HIS A 100 11.84 -2.30 6.43
C HIS A 100 10.58 -2.95 5.83
N VAL A 101 9.42 -2.30 5.96
CA VAL A 101 8.16 -2.87 5.44
C VAL A 101 8.15 -2.95 3.91
N THR A 102 8.85 -2.03 3.23
CA THR A 102 9.03 -2.08 1.77
C THR A 102 9.91 -3.25 1.36
N LEU A 103 10.99 -3.51 2.10
CA LEU A 103 11.85 -4.67 1.85
C LEU A 103 11.06 -5.97 1.96
N GLN A 104 10.22 -6.11 2.99
CA GLN A 104 9.32 -7.27 3.13
C GLN A 104 8.36 -7.40 1.94
N ALA A 105 7.82 -6.30 1.44
CA ALA A 105 6.94 -6.30 0.27
C ALA A 105 7.68 -6.73 -1.01
N VAL A 106 8.89 -6.20 -1.22
CA VAL A 106 9.76 -6.52 -2.35
C VAL A 106 10.14 -8.00 -2.32
N MET A 107 10.71 -8.45 -1.21
CA MET A 107 11.20 -9.83 -0.99
C MET A 107 10.10 -10.89 -1.05
N SER A 108 8.83 -10.50 -0.87
CA SER A 108 7.71 -11.42 -1.07
C SER A 108 7.63 -11.96 -2.51
N GLY A 109 8.18 -11.26 -3.51
CA GLY A 109 8.05 -11.61 -4.92
C GLY A 109 6.63 -11.44 -5.49
N LEU A 110 5.72 -10.81 -4.73
CA LEU A 110 4.28 -10.77 -5.02
C LEU A 110 3.76 -9.40 -5.50
N LEU A 111 4.65 -8.43 -5.77
CA LEU A 111 4.24 -7.11 -6.27
C LEU A 111 3.72 -7.20 -7.71
N ALA A 112 2.53 -6.66 -7.94
CA ALA A 112 1.99 -6.45 -9.28
C ALA A 112 2.61 -5.21 -9.94
N PRO A 113 2.67 -5.12 -11.28
CA PRO A 113 3.21 -3.94 -11.98
C PRO A 113 2.57 -2.60 -11.58
N SER A 114 1.29 -2.60 -11.21
CA SER A 114 0.58 -1.42 -10.71
C SER A 114 1.11 -0.89 -9.36
N ASN A 115 1.95 -1.65 -8.66
CA ASN A 115 2.58 -1.26 -7.40
C ASN A 115 4.01 -0.72 -7.57
N TYR A 116 4.63 -0.89 -8.74
CA TYR A 116 6.03 -0.54 -8.96
C TYR A 116 6.32 0.94 -8.72
N TRP A 117 5.41 1.82 -9.14
CA TRP A 117 5.57 3.25 -8.91
C TRP A 117 5.59 3.61 -7.42
N ARG A 118 4.75 2.95 -6.59
CA ARG A 118 4.76 3.14 -5.12
C ARG A 118 6.06 2.64 -4.50
N ALA A 119 6.52 1.46 -4.91
CA ALA A 119 7.78 0.92 -4.43
C ALA A 119 8.96 1.87 -4.76
N ILE A 120 9.02 2.38 -6.00
CA ILE A 120 10.04 3.34 -6.43
C ILE A 120 9.95 4.64 -5.62
N GLN A 121 8.75 5.15 -5.37
CA GLN A 121 8.56 6.36 -4.57
C GLN A 121 9.05 6.18 -3.14
N VAL A 122 8.75 5.04 -2.51
CA VAL A 122 9.23 4.78 -1.15
C VAL A 122 10.74 4.62 -1.12
N ILE A 123 11.33 3.89 -2.09
CA ILE A 123 12.79 3.74 -2.20
C ILE A 123 13.46 5.11 -2.28
N ALA A 124 12.97 5.99 -3.15
CA ALA A 124 13.50 7.35 -3.27
C ALA A 124 13.35 8.13 -1.96
N GLY A 125 12.19 8.04 -1.30
CA GLY A 125 11.98 8.69 -0.01
C GLY A 125 12.93 8.19 1.08
N VAL A 126 13.22 6.89 1.14
CA VAL A 126 14.19 6.33 2.09
C VAL A 126 15.62 6.76 1.74
N GLU A 127 15.98 6.81 0.45
CA GLU A 127 17.27 7.31 -0.03
C GLU A 127 17.51 8.79 0.35
N GLU A 128 16.48 9.63 0.26
CA GLU A 128 16.56 11.05 0.64
C GLU A 128 16.91 11.25 2.12
N HIS A 129 16.58 10.30 2.99
CA HIS A 129 16.93 10.32 4.42
C HIS A 129 18.32 9.74 4.71
N GLY A 130 19.05 9.28 3.68
CA GLY A 130 20.44 8.84 3.80
C GLY A 130 20.65 7.53 4.56
N LEU A 131 19.62 6.70 4.69
CA LEU A 131 19.70 5.41 5.39
C LEU A 131 20.52 4.38 4.58
N ALA A 132 21.37 3.61 5.26
CA ALA A 132 22.21 2.60 4.62
C ALA A 132 21.37 1.46 4.00
N GLU A 133 20.25 1.15 4.64
CA GLU A 133 19.24 0.17 4.22
C GLU A 133 18.61 0.53 2.86
N ALA A 134 18.69 1.79 2.43
CA ALA A 134 18.20 2.23 1.13
C ALA A 134 18.91 1.51 -0.04
N VAL A 135 20.21 1.25 0.11
CA VAL A 135 21.00 0.55 -0.91
C VAL A 135 20.52 -0.89 -1.06
N GLU A 136 20.38 -1.61 0.07
CA GLU A 136 19.89 -2.98 0.09
C GLU A 136 18.50 -3.07 -0.56
N LEU A 137 17.59 -2.18 -0.15
CA LEU A 137 16.23 -2.15 -0.66
C LEU A 137 16.20 -1.93 -2.18
N ARG A 138 17.00 -1.00 -2.69
CA ARG A 138 17.08 -0.70 -4.12
C ARG A 138 17.60 -1.88 -4.93
N GLU A 139 18.65 -2.55 -4.46
CA GLU A 139 19.21 -3.71 -5.14
C GLU A 139 18.21 -4.87 -5.14
N ALA A 140 17.57 -5.17 -4.01
CA ALA A 140 16.51 -6.18 -3.92
C ALA A 140 15.36 -5.90 -4.92
N TYR A 141 14.93 -4.65 -5.04
CA TYR A 141 13.89 -4.26 -5.98
C TYR A 141 14.32 -4.45 -7.45
N ARG A 142 15.56 -4.07 -7.78
CA ARG A 142 16.11 -4.24 -9.14
C ARG A 142 16.25 -5.72 -9.52
N GLU A 143 16.69 -6.56 -8.59
CA GLU A 143 16.87 -7.99 -8.83
C GLU A 143 15.54 -8.67 -9.15
N LEU A 144 14.51 -8.42 -8.34
CA LEU A 144 13.21 -9.09 -8.45
C LEU A 144 12.28 -8.48 -9.52
N TYR A 145 12.32 -7.16 -9.73
CA TYR A 145 11.35 -6.46 -10.58
C TYR A 145 11.96 -5.64 -11.72
N GLY A 146 13.29 -5.50 -11.78
CA GLY A 146 14.00 -4.67 -12.76
C GLY A 146 13.81 -5.07 -14.23
N ARG A 147 13.50 -6.34 -14.52
CA ARG A 147 13.22 -6.81 -15.89
C ARG A 147 11.79 -6.53 -16.35
N SER A 148 10.85 -6.47 -15.40
CA SER A 148 9.41 -6.29 -15.67
C SER A 148 9.00 -4.82 -15.87
N SER A 149 9.85 -3.87 -15.46
CA SER A 149 9.60 -2.42 -15.63
C SER A 149 9.86 -1.91 -17.05
N LYS A 150 10.55 -2.67 -17.91
CA LYS A 150 10.97 -2.25 -19.26
C LYS A 150 10.03 -2.67 -20.40
N SER A 151 8.97 -3.46 -20.15
CA SER A 151 8.14 -4.07 -21.21
C SER A 151 6.84 -3.32 -21.55
N GLY A 152 6.67 -2.06 -21.14
CA GLY A 152 5.36 -1.37 -21.14
C GLY A 152 5.05 -0.31 -22.21
N ARG A 153 5.88 -0.04 -23.21
CA ARG A 153 5.52 0.90 -24.30
C ARG A 153 5.71 0.27 -25.69
N PRO A 154 4.64 0.02 -26.46
CA PRO A 154 4.78 -0.15 -27.90
C PRO A 154 5.28 1.17 -28.51
N GLN A 155 6.33 1.09 -29.31
CA GLN A 155 6.80 2.18 -30.17
C GLN A 155 5.71 2.48 -31.22
N PRO A 156 5.31 3.74 -31.46
CA PRO A 156 4.45 4.05 -32.58
C PRO A 156 5.22 3.78 -33.88
N SER A 157 4.63 2.96 -34.74
CA SER A 157 5.11 2.72 -36.10
C SER A 157 5.22 4.04 -36.85
N ALA A 158 6.37 4.26 -37.50
CA ALA A 158 6.63 5.39 -38.40
C ALA A 158 5.77 5.32 -39.67
#